data_AF-A0A922F1Y2-F1
#
_entry.id   AF-A0A922F1Y2-F1
#
_cell.length_a   1.000
_cell.length_b   1.000
_cell.length_c   1.000
_cell.angle_alpha   90.00
_cell.angle_beta   90.00
_cell.angle_gamma   90.00
#
_symmetry.space_group_name_H-M   'P 1'
#
loop_
_entity.id
_entity.type
_entity.pdbx_description
1 polymer ?
#
loop_
_entity_poly.entity_id
_entity_poly.type
_entity_poly.pdbx_seq_one_letter_code
_entity_poly.pdbx_strand_id
1 'polypeptide(L)'
;MYVTKFLSDHQKDPSSLFLPPPEGPNSGVLVIQDEEAEPTCCFGLCKSHTITDLPFPQNKKLTLRYSTGSGQDSHVEHFYAALIPVLNQPLSSNRYYAIKTRGRHKGEAYANSKEDDKGTCCCFNYIKDVPPRPLDPNEMHQQFEIHPNETSCGRSGFVAKPIAPDGFLPRFLANKGWQVHTSTPQNFSLGEASGLDTTLRARLPDFSFPLSYKSSQNVVVGRWYSPFMFIREGTPKDQMTRSMYYEISLEQKWEQVFSCEKSESQGNAVVVEMLFRGGEVSVVEHVSVENEWRDKVDVG
;
A
#
# COMPACT_ATOMS: atom_id res chain seq x y z
N MET A 1 3.44 -0.66 4.99
CA MET A 1 2.83 -1.73 4.17
C MET A 1 1.34 -1.46 4.03
N TYR A 2 0.72 -1.94 2.96
CA TYR A 2 -0.70 -1.72 2.71
C TYR A 2 -1.47 -3.03 2.73
N VAL A 3 -2.63 -3.02 3.38
CA VAL A 3 -3.69 -4.00 3.10
C VAL A 3 -4.55 -3.51 1.94
N THR A 4 -5.40 -4.37 1.41
CA THR A 4 -6.35 -3.98 0.36
C THR A 4 -7.78 -4.08 0.84
N LYS A 5 -8.65 -3.22 0.32
CA LYS A 5 -10.11 -3.30 0.49
C LYS A 5 -10.80 -3.07 -0.85
N PHE A 6 -11.97 -3.68 -1.03
CA PHE A 6 -12.76 -3.45 -2.23
C PHE A 6 -13.50 -2.11 -2.15
N LEU A 7 -13.65 -1.45 -3.29
CA LEU A 7 -14.35 -0.19 -3.37
C LEU A 7 -15.85 -0.39 -3.06
N SER A 8 -16.43 -1.51 -3.49
CA SER A 8 -17.84 -1.84 -3.21
C SER A 8 -18.14 -1.98 -1.71
N ASP A 9 -17.21 -2.51 -0.92
CA ASP A 9 -17.36 -2.60 0.54
C ASP A 9 -17.53 -1.20 1.17
N HIS A 10 -16.71 -0.24 0.73
CA HIS A 10 -16.79 1.15 1.20
C HIS A 10 -18.05 1.87 0.71
N GLN A 11 -18.58 1.52 -0.46
CA GLN A 11 -19.83 2.08 -0.96
C GLN A 11 -21.05 1.55 -0.19
N LYS A 12 -21.03 0.27 0.20
CA LYS A 12 -22.07 -0.36 1.03
C LYS A 12 -22.04 0.15 2.47
N ASP A 13 -20.84 0.37 3.02
CA ASP A 13 -20.62 0.96 4.33
C ASP A 13 -19.65 2.14 4.27
N PRO A 14 -20.15 3.37 4.05
CA PRO A 14 -19.31 4.57 4.02
C PRO A 14 -18.58 4.85 5.34
N SER A 15 -19.09 4.34 6.47
CA SER A 15 -18.45 4.54 7.78
C SER A 15 -17.08 3.85 7.85
N SER A 16 -16.87 2.80 7.07
CA SER A 16 -15.60 2.08 6.96
C SER A 16 -14.44 2.97 6.49
N LEU A 17 -14.69 4.09 5.79
CA LEU A 17 -13.66 5.05 5.37
C LEU A 17 -13.06 5.83 6.56
N PHE A 18 -13.77 5.90 7.69
CA PHE A 18 -13.35 6.58 8.91
C PHE A 18 -12.59 5.67 9.88
N LEU A 19 -12.52 4.37 9.58
CA LEU A 19 -11.77 3.43 10.41
C LEU A 19 -10.30 3.86 10.49
N PRO A 20 -9.67 3.69 11.67
CA PRO A 20 -8.26 4.01 11.83
C PRO A 20 -7.41 3.21 10.84
N PRO A 21 -6.21 3.70 10.50
CA PRO A 21 -5.30 2.96 9.66
C PRO A 21 -5.00 1.57 10.25
N PRO A 22 -4.63 0.60 9.40
CA PRO A 22 -4.23 -0.75 9.83
C PRO A 22 -3.24 -0.75 11.00
N GLU A 23 -3.29 -1.79 11.84
CA GLU A 23 -2.33 -1.93 12.94
C GLU A 23 -0.87 -1.87 12.47
N GLY A 24 -0.05 -1.18 13.26
CA GLY A 24 1.39 -1.03 13.03
C GLY A 24 1.78 0.31 12.39
N PRO A 25 3.04 0.76 12.59
CA PRO A 25 3.52 2.00 12.01
C PRO A 25 3.66 1.88 10.49
N ASN A 26 3.51 3.02 9.81
CA ASN A 26 3.68 3.15 8.36
C ASN A 26 2.80 2.17 7.58
N SER A 27 1.54 2.07 8.00
CA SER A 27 0.54 1.20 7.42
C SER A 27 -0.49 2.00 6.60
N GLY A 28 -1.21 1.35 5.68
CA GLY A 28 -2.24 2.02 4.88
C GLY A 28 -3.18 1.06 4.19
N VAL A 29 -4.18 1.60 3.49
CA VAL A 29 -5.16 0.81 2.73
C VAL A 29 -5.06 1.19 1.26
N LEU A 30 -4.90 0.20 0.38
CA LEU A 30 -5.09 0.36 -1.06
C LEU A 30 -6.51 -0.08 -1.42
N VAL A 31 -7.15 0.63 -2.33
CA VAL A 31 -8.52 0.35 -2.75
C VAL A 31 -8.49 -0.34 -4.10
N ILE A 32 -9.23 -1.44 -4.21
CA ILE A 32 -9.39 -2.21 -5.44
C ILE A 32 -10.78 -1.93 -5.98
N GLN A 33 -10.86 -1.40 -7.21
CA GLN A 33 -12.13 -1.38 -7.93
C GLN A 33 -12.43 -2.80 -8.43
N ASP A 34 -13.35 -3.45 -7.74
CA ASP A 34 -13.96 -4.74 -8.08
C ASP A 34 -15.11 -4.57 -9.09
N GLU A 35 -15.71 -5.68 -9.51
CA GLU A 35 -16.75 -5.71 -10.55
C GLU A 35 -18.02 -4.97 -10.13
N GLU A 36 -18.40 -5.05 -8.85
CA GLU A 36 -19.63 -4.40 -8.34
C GLU A 36 -19.50 -2.88 -8.30
N ALA A 37 -18.28 -2.37 -8.16
CA ALA A 37 -17.98 -0.94 -8.13
C ALA A 37 -17.49 -0.40 -9.48
N GLU A 38 -17.73 -1.12 -10.59
CA GLU A 38 -17.40 -0.58 -11.91
C GLU A 38 -18.25 0.67 -12.22
N PRO A 39 -17.61 1.79 -12.61
CA PRO A 39 -18.34 3.01 -12.90
C PRO A 39 -19.21 2.80 -14.14
N THR A 40 -20.44 3.26 -14.08
CA THR A 40 -21.41 3.20 -15.18
C THR A 40 -21.88 4.60 -15.57
N CYS A 41 -22.37 4.75 -16.79
CA CYS A 41 -23.03 5.95 -17.29
C CYS A 41 -24.35 5.58 -17.98
N CYS A 42 -25.08 6.57 -18.49
CA CYS A 42 -26.37 6.35 -19.16
C CYS A 42 -27.35 5.55 -18.27
N PHE A 43 -27.52 5.95 -17.00
CA PHE A 43 -28.38 5.27 -16.01
C PHE A 43 -28.03 3.78 -15.79
N GLY A 44 -26.74 3.44 -15.82
CA GLY A 44 -26.27 2.07 -15.57
C GLY A 44 -26.14 1.20 -16.82
N LEU A 45 -26.52 1.71 -18.00
CA LEU A 45 -26.58 0.93 -19.24
C LEU A 45 -25.22 0.81 -19.95
N CYS A 46 -24.28 1.69 -19.67
CA CYS A 46 -22.98 1.72 -20.33
C CYS A 46 -21.87 1.75 -19.29
N LYS A 47 -20.76 1.04 -19.56
CA LYS A 47 -19.55 1.17 -18.73
C LYS A 47 -18.98 2.57 -18.92
N SER A 48 -18.62 3.19 -17.80
CA SER A 48 -17.90 4.45 -17.76
C SER A 48 -16.44 4.18 -17.45
N HIS A 49 -15.59 5.14 -17.77
CA HIS A 49 -14.19 5.16 -17.36
C HIS A 49 -13.88 6.39 -16.52
N THR A 50 -14.90 7.10 -16.05
CA THR A 50 -14.74 8.34 -15.28
C THR A 50 -15.04 8.08 -13.81
N ILE A 51 -14.11 8.47 -12.94
CA ILE A 51 -14.33 8.47 -11.49
C ILE A 51 -14.95 9.80 -11.09
N THR A 52 -16.01 9.74 -10.30
CA THR A 52 -16.74 10.90 -9.77
C THR A 52 -16.69 11.01 -8.24
N ASP A 53 -16.15 10.00 -7.55
CA ASP A 53 -16.09 9.95 -6.10
C ASP A 53 -14.79 9.34 -5.57
N LEU A 54 -14.57 9.49 -4.27
CA LEU A 54 -13.44 8.93 -3.53
C LEU A 54 -13.85 7.66 -2.79
N PRO A 55 -12.89 6.79 -2.43
CA PRO A 55 -11.45 6.87 -2.71
C PRO A 55 -11.08 6.46 -4.15
N PHE A 56 -9.95 6.96 -4.66
CA PHE A 56 -9.42 6.50 -5.95
C PHE A 56 -8.97 5.04 -5.88
N PRO A 57 -9.21 4.22 -6.92
CA PRO A 57 -8.75 2.84 -6.97
C PRO A 57 -7.29 2.74 -7.40
N GLN A 58 -6.53 1.89 -6.71
CA GLN A 58 -5.10 1.66 -6.92
C GLN A 58 -4.79 0.51 -7.90
N ASN A 59 -5.78 -0.31 -8.25
CA ASN A 59 -5.68 -1.33 -9.29
C ASN A 59 -5.91 -0.78 -10.72
N LYS A 60 -6.10 0.54 -10.89
CA LYS A 60 -6.33 1.20 -12.19
C LYS A 60 -5.23 2.23 -12.50
N LYS A 61 -5.00 2.49 -13.79
CA LYS A 61 -4.20 3.65 -14.24
C LYS A 61 -5.10 4.87 -14.28
N LEU A 62 -4.67 5.95 -13.61
CA LEU A 62 -5.40 7.21 -13.61
C LEU A 62 -4.84 8.18 -14.66
N THR A 63 -5.74 8.85 -15.38
CA THR A 63 -5.44 9.98 -16.25
C THR A 63 -6.27 11.16 -15.76
N LEU A 64 -5.60 12.14 -15.19
CA LEU A 64 -6.21 13.40 -14.78
C LEU A 64 -6.35 14.28 -16.02
N ARG A 65 -7.54 14.85 -16.21
CA ARG A 65 -7.89 15.66 -17.38
C ARG A 65 -8.44 16.99 -16.92
N TYR A 66 -7.88 18.08 -17.45
CA TYR A 66 -8.43 19.41 -17.26
C TYR A 66 -8.71 20.03 -18.62
N SER A 67 -9.90 20.60 -18.81
CA SER A 67 -10.31 21.21 -20.08
C SER A 67 -10.52 22.70 -19.86
N THR A 68 -9.92 23.53 -20.71
CA THR A 68 -10.05 24.99 -20.71
C THR A 68 -10.61 25.48 -22.03
N GLY A 69 -11.35 26.58 -22.04
CA GLY A 69 -11.94 27.16 -23.25
C GLY A 69 -13.33 26.59 -23.56
N SER A 70 -14.02 27.23 -24.52
CA SER A 70 -15.35 26.82 -24.98
C SER A 70 -15.35 26.68 -26.51
N GLY A 71 -16.13 25.72 -27.02
CA GLY A 71 -16.24 25.49 -28.47
C GLY A 71 -14.94 24.99 -29.12
N GLN A 72 -14.54 25.64 -30.22
CA GLN A 72 -13.39 25.22 -31.04
C GLN A 72 -12.03 25.52 -30.40
N ASP A 73 -11.94 26.45 -29.45
CA ASP A 73 -10.71 26.80 -28.73
C ASP A 73 -10.53 26.00 -27.42
N SER A 74 -11.17 24.83 -27.35
CA SER A 74 -11.05 23.96 -26.18
C SER A 74 -9.69 23.25 -26.19
N HIS A 75 -8.93 23.46 -25.12
CA HIS A 75 -7.67 22.78 -24.87
C HIS A 75 -7.84 21.79 -23.72
N VAL A 76 -7.33 20.57 -23.91
CA VAL A 76 -7.39 19.52 -22.90
C VAL A 76 -5.98 19.16 -22.47
N GLU A 77 -5.67 19.40 -21.20
CA GLU A 77 -4.42 18.98 -20.58
C GLU A 77 -4.60 17.60 -19.93
N HIS A 78 -3.65 16.70 -20.18
CA HIS A 78 -3.63 15.35 -19.64
C HIS A 78 -2.43 15.14 -18.71
N PHE A 79 -2.71 14.65 -17.51
CA PHE A 79 -1.70 14.37 -16.50
C PHE A 79 -1.79 12.91 -16.05
N TYR A 80 -0.68 12.20 -16.18
CA TYR A 80 -0.59 10.79 -15.83
C TYR A 80 0.07 10.64 -14.47
N ALA A 81 -0.75 10.36 -13.46
CA ALA A 81 -0.31 10.20 -12.08
C ALA A 81 -0.99 9.02 -11.42
N ALA A 82 -0.30 8.37 -10.49
CA ALA A 82 -0.89 7.45 -9.53
C ALA A 82 -1.15 8.21 -8.24
N LEU A 83 -2.36 8.05 -7.70
CA LEU A 83 -2.75 8.63 -6.42
C LEU A 83 -2.72 7.51 -5.38
N ILE A 84 -1.71 7.54 -4.51
CA ILE A 84 -1.48 6.51 -3.49
C ILE A 84 -1.88 7.07 -2.13
N PRO A 85 -2.79 6.43 -1.38
CA PRO A 85 -3.20 6.90 -0.06
C PRO A 85 -2.01 7.07 0.88
N VAL A 86 -2.00 8.16 1.64
CA VAL A 86 -0.94 8.47 2.61
C VAL A 86 -0.95 7.45 3.75
N LEU A 87 0.24 7.07 4.23
CA LEU A 87 0.41 6.13 5.35
C LEU A 87 -0.12 6.73 6.66
N ASN A 88 -0.54 5.86 7.58
CA ASN A 88 -1.02 6.22 8.91
C ASN A 88 -2.22 7.18 8.92
N GLN A 89 -3.00 7.21 7.82
CA GLN A 89 -4.18 8.04 7.69
C GLN A 89 -5.39 7.18 7.30
N PRO A 90 -6.59 7.49 7.79
CA PRO A 90 -7.82 6.86 7.31
C PRO A 90 -8.09 7.29 5.86
N LEU A 91 -8.85 6.49 5.10
CA LEU A 91 -9.19 6.84 3.71
C LEU A 91 -10.04 8.12 3.61
N SER A 92 -10.88 8.38 4.63
CA SER A 92 -11.67 9.62 4.77
C SER A 92 -10.83 10.90 4.88
N SER A 93 -9.54 10.81 5.19
CA SER A 93 -8.64 11.97 5.15
C SER A 93 -8.46 12.51 3.73
N ASN A 94 -8.74 11.69 2.71
CA ASN A 94 -8.55 11.99 1.29
C ASN A 94 -7.13 12.50 0.96
N ARG A 95 -6.12 12.03 1.70
CA ARG A 95 -4.73 12.40 1.49
C ARG A 95 -4.03 11.40 0.59
N TYR A 96 -3.37 11.92 -0.45
CA TYR A 96 -2.69 11.13 -1.45
C TYR A 96 -1.28 11.66 -1.73
N TYR A 97 -0.36 10.73 -1.98
CA TYR A 97 0.86 11.01 -2.74
C TYR A 97 0.52 10.98 -4.23
N ALA A 98 0.91 12.02 -4.96
CA ALA A 98 0.77 12.07 -6.41
C ALA A 98 2.09 11.66 -7.08
N ILE A 99 2.10 10.51 -7.75
CA ILE A 99 3.31 9.92 -8.33
C ILE A 99 3.23 9.97 -9.84
N LYS A 100 4.23 10.54 -10.49
CA LYS A 100 4.25 10.66 -11.95
C LYS A 100 4.48 9.30 -12.62
N THR A 101 3.60 8.93 -13.55
CA THR A 101 3.64 7.59 -14.16
C THR A 101 4.29 7.55 -15.55
N ARG A 102 4.58 8.71 -16.16
CA ARG A 102 5.14 8.85 -17.51
C ARG A 102 6.20 9.94 -17.63
N GLY A 103 7.03 9.82 -18.66
CA GLY A 103 8.03 10.83 -19.03
C GLY A 103 9.35 10.69 -18.27
N ARG A 104 10.15 11.76 -18.27
CA ARG A 104 11.50 11.80 -17.69
C ARG A 104 11.50 11.49 -16.18
N HIS A 105 10.57 12.09 -15.46
CA HIS A 105 10.39 11.99 -14.01
C HIS A 105 9.45 10.85 -13.59
N LYS A 106 9.40 9.77 -14.37
CA LYS A 106 8.54 8.61 -14.04
C LYS A 106 9.02 7.97 -12.73
N GLY A 107 8.08 7.67 -11.85
CA GLY A 107 8.32 7.06 -10.54
C GLY A 107 8.56 8.07 -9.41
N GLU A 108 8.67 9.36 -9.73
CA GLU A 108 8.90 10.42 -8.76
C GLU A 108 7.59 11.06 -8.30
N ALA A 109 7.60 11.58 -7.07
CA ALA A 109 6.46 12.25 -6.45
C ALA A 109 6.43 13.74 -6.81
N TYR A 110 5.24 14.24 -7.12
CA TYR A 110 4.99 15.68 -7.21
C TYR A 110 5.09 16.31 -5.82
N ALA A 111 5.49 17.59 -5.77
CA ALA A 111 5.59 18.35 -4.54
C ALA A 111 5.00 19.76 -4.75
N ASN A 112 4.44 20.31 -3.68
CA ASN A 112 4.07 21.72 -3.60
C ASN A 112 5.31 22.61 -3.70
N SER A 113 5.21 23.70 -4.45
CA SER A 113 6.20 24.77 -4.44
C SER A 113 6.07 25.61 -3.17
N LYS A 114 7.11 26.37 -2.83
CA LYS A 114 7.12 27.32 -1.71
C LYS A 114 7.22 28.76 -2.21
N GLU A 115 7.11 29.70 -1.30
CA GLU A 115 7.32 31.12 -1.56
C GLU A 115 8.69 31.40 -2.22
N ASP A 116 9.72 30.67 -1.81
CA ASP A 116 11.09 30.76 -2.35
C ASP A 116 11.21 30.29 -3.82
N ASP A 117 10.22 29.55 -4.33
CA ASP A 117 10.18 29.04 -5.72
C ASP A 117 9.51 30.03 -6.70
N LYS A 118 9.29 31.28 -6.26
CA LYS A 118 8.76 32.34 -7.11
C LYS A 118 9.76 32.69 -8.22
N GLY A 119 9.30 32.54 -9.46
CA GLY A 119 9.97 33.05 -10.64
C GLY A 119 9.45 34.45 -10.99
N THR A 120 10.32 35.27 -11.57
CA THR A 120 9.95 36.55 -12.16
C THR A 120 10.02 36.42 -13.68
N CYS A 121 8.93 36.71 -14.39
CA CYS A 121 8.93 36.84 -15.85
C CYS A 121 8.13 38.09 -16.25
N CYS A 122 8.77 39.00 -16.98
CA CYS A 122 8.16 40.19 -17.58
C CYS A 122 7.20 40.96 -16.66
N CYS A 123 7.71 41.60 -15.61
CA CYS A 123 6.97 42.38 -14.61
C CYS A 123 5.91 41.62 -13.78
N PHE A 124 5.78 40.30 -13.94
CA PHE A 124 4.89 39.45 -13.15
C PHE A 124 5.66 38.40 -12.36
N ASN A 125 5.28 38.22 -11.09
CA ASN A 125 5.74 37.11 -10.28
C ASN A 125 4.81 35.91 -10.52
N TYR A 126 5.38 34.74 -10.76
CA TYR A 126 4.64 33.49 -10.86
C TYR A 126 5.34 32.41 -10.02
N ILE A 127 4.57 31.44 -9.56
CA ILE A 127 5.11 30.34 -8.77
C ILE A 127 5.50 29.24 -9.76
N LYS A 128 6.77 28.86 -9.76
CA LYS A 128 7.26 27.80 -10.64
C LYS A 128 6.96 26.46 -9.99
N ASP A 129 6.43 25.51 -10.76
CA ASP A 129 6.26 24.13 -10.29
C ASP A 129 7.63 23.53 -9.94
N VAL A 130 7.74 22.97 -8.73
CA VAL A 130 8.90 22.18 -8.33
C VAL A 130 8.93 20.89 -9.16
N PRO A 131 10.09 20.52 -9.76
CA PRO A 131 10.18 19.26 -10.50
C PRO A 131 9.90 18.07 -9.58
N PRO A 132 9.22 17.02 -10.07
CA PRO A 132 9.03 15.81 -9.27
C PRO A 132 10.37 15.24 -8.80
N ARG A 133 10.37 14.66 -7.61
CA ARG A 133 11.55 14.10 -6.94
C ARG A 133 11.19 12.80 -6.21
N PRO A 134 12.16 11.96 -5.80
CA PRO A 134 11.88 10.75 -5.03
C PRO A 134 10.94 11.02 -3.84
N LEU A 135 10.06 10.07 -3.53
CA LEU A 135 9.11 10.22 -2.44
C LEU A 135 9.86 10.18 -1.09
N ASP A 136 9.61 11.20 -0.27
CA ASP A 136 9.85 11.18 1.17
C ASP A 136 8.49 11.11 1.89
N PRO A 137 8.17 10.00 2.57
CA PRO A 137 6.87 9.83 3.22
C PRO A 137 6.57 10.87 4.32
N ASN A 138 7.62 11.49 4.89
CA ASN A 138 7.48 12.48 5.95
C ASN A 138 7.36 13.92 5.40
N GLU A 139 7.56 14.12 4.09
CA GLU A 139 7.49 15.43 3.46
C GLU A 139 6.05 15.84 3.20
N MET A 140 5.55 16.79 3.99
CA MET A 140 4.19 17.31 3.86
C MET A 140 3.93 17.95 2.49
N HIS A 141 4.97 18.50 1.84
CA HIS A 141 4.82 19.11 0.51
C HIS A 141 4.53 18.09 -0.59
N GLN A 142 4.80 16.80 -0.38
CA GLN A 142 4.48 15.73 -1.34
C GLN A 142 3.11 15.11 -1.11
N GLN A 143 2.36 15.61 -0.13
CA GLN A 143 1.02 15.15 0.20
C GLN A 143 -0.03 16.17 -0.25
N PHE A 144 -1.13 15.65 -0.78
CA PHE A 144 -2.24 16.43 -1.31
C PHE A 144 -3.54 15.93 -0.72
N GLU A 145 -4.39 16.85 -0.26
CA GLU A 145 -5.76 16.54 0.10
C GLU A 145 -6.64 16.75 -1.13
N ILE A 146 -7.47 15.77 -1.49
CA ILE A 146 -8.30 15.84 -2.70
C ILE A 146 -9.76 15.69 -2.32
N HIS A 147 -10.65 16.48 -2.91
CA HIS A 147 -12.08 16.40 -2.66
C HIS A 147 -12.87 16.41 -3.97
N PRO A 148 -14.05 15.76 -4.01
CA PRO A 148 -15.03 16.03 -5.06
C PRO A 148 -15.34 17.53 -5.11
N ASN A 149 -15.35 18.09 -6.32
CA ASN A 149 -15.67 19.48 -6.54
C ASN A 149 -17.19 19.63 -6.65
N GLU A 150 -17.79 20.19 -5.61
CA GLU A 150 -19.22 20.47 -5.56
C GLU A 150 -19.55 21.78 -6.29
N THR A 151 -20.45 21.72 -7.26
CA THR A 151 -20.95 22.87 -8.00
C THR A 151 -22.47 22.99 -7.89
N SER A 152 -23.06 24.10 -8.33
CA SER A 152 -24.52 24.29 -8.32
C SER A 152 -25.28 23.24 -9.14
N CYS A 153 -24.60 22.55 -10.06
CA CYS A 153 -25.16 21.48 -10.89
C CYS A 153 -24.78 20.07 -10.40
N GLY A 154 -24.29 19.95 -9.16
CA GLY A 154 -23.78 18.71 -8.57
C GLY A 154 -22.25 18.59 -8.66
N ARG A 155 -21.74 17.36 -8.48
CA ARG A 155 -20.31 17.07 -8.51
C ARG A 155 -19.74 17.18 -9.92
N SER A 156 -18.73 18.03 -10.07
CA SER A 156 -18.05 18.26 -11.34
C SER A 156 -16.53 18.25 -11.15
N GLY A 157 -15.96 17.04 -11.21
CA GLY A 157 -14.53 16.80 -11.07
C GLY A 157 -14.04 16.89 -9.63
N PHE A 158 -12.76 17.21 -9.46
CA PHE A 158 -12.06 17.25 -8.19
C PHE A 158 -11.34 18.58 -7.97
N VAL A 159 -11.03 18.86 -6.71
CA VAL A 159 -10.19 19.97 -6.28
C VAL A 159 -9.14 19.43 -5.31
N ALA A 160 -7.91 19.93 -5.42
CA ALA A 160 -6.85 19.60 -4.49
C ALA A 160 -6.60 20.77 -3.51
N LYS A 161 -6.04 20.44 -2.35
CA LYS A 161 -5.52 21.38 -1.36
C LYS A 161 -4.13 20.93 -0.91
N PRO A 162 -3.20 21.86 -0.69
CA PRO A 162 -1.91 21.53 -0.09
C PRO A 162 -2.11 21.16 1.38
N ILE A 163 -1.32 20.21 1.89
CA ILE A 163 -1.28 19.90 3.33
C ILE A 163 -0.41 20.92 4.07
N ALA A 164 0.71 21.30 3.46
CA ALA A 164 1.60 22.31 3.99
C ALA A 164 0.97 23.71 3.86
N PRO A 165 0.91 24.51 4.94
CA PRO A 165 0.30 25.85 4.91
C PRO A 165 0.98 26.83 3.92
N ASP A 166 2.28 26.66 3.68
CA ASP A 166 3.11 27.42 2.75
C ASP A 166 3.20 26.79 1.36
N GLY A 167 2.49 25.67 1.14
CA GLY A 167 2.55 24.92 -0.10
C GLY A 167 1.67 25.52 -1.21
N PHE A 168 2.25 25.72 -2.38
CA PHE A 168 1.54 26.03 -3.61
C PHE A 168 1.42 24.79 -4.49
N LEU A 169 0.19 24.45 -4.87
CA LEU A 169 -0.08 23.24 -5.66
C LEU A 169 0.62 23.30 -7.03
N PRO A 170 1.14 22.16 -7.52
CA PRO A 170 1.52 22.02 -8.92
C PRO A 170 0.39 22.45 -9.84
N ARG A 171 0.70 23.11 -10.96
CA ARG A 171 -0.29 23.68 -11.88
C ARG A 171 -1.45 22.74 -12.24
N PHE A 172 -1.16 21.44 -12.40
CA PHE A 172 -2.18 20.45 -12.78
C PHE A 172 -3.22 20.13 -11.69
N LEU A 173 -2.86 20.34 -10.41
CA LEU A 173 -3.75 20.18 -9.26
C LEU A 173 -4.34 21.51 -8.78
N ALA A 174 -3.71 22.63 -9.13
CA ALA A 174 -4.13 23.97 -8.73
C ALA A 174 -5.49 24.38 -9.33
N ASN A 175 -5.81 23.87 -10.52
CA ASN A 175 -7.11 24.11 -11.16
C ASN A 175 -8.24 23.36 -10.45
N LYS A 176 -9.45 23.92 -10.45
CA LYS A 176 -10.65 23.24 -9.91
C LYS A 176 -11.40 22.50 -11.01
N GLY A 177 -12.01 21.38 -10.66
CA GLY A 177 -12.89 20.63 -11.55
C GLY A 177 -12.18 19.74 -12.57
N TRP A 178 -10.92 19.36 -12.33
CA TRP A 178 -10.27 18.35 -13.15
C TRP A 178 -10.94 16.99 -12.95
N GLN A 179 -10.99 16.20 -14.01
CA GLN A 179 -11.66 14.89 -14.05
C GLN A 179 -10.63 13.77 -13.97
N VAL A 180 -11.04 12.60 -13.50
CA VAL A 180 -10.19 11.41 -13.47
C VAL A 180 -10.79 10.34 -14.35
N HIS A 181 -9.99 9.88 -15.31
CA HIS A 181 -10.32 8.72 -16.12
C HIS A 181 -9.46 7.51 -15.72
N THR A 182 -10.06 6.33 -15.72
CA THR A 182 -9.40 5.05 -15.41
C THR A 182 -9.19 4.22 -16.66
N SER A 183 -8.14 3.41 -16.62
CA SER A 183 -7.94 2.31 -17.55
C SER A 183 -7.34 1.12 -16.81
N THR A 184 -7.64 -0.10 -17.26
CA THR A 184 -7.08 -1.31 -16.65
C THR A 184 -5.61 -1.46 -17.09
N PRO A 185 -4.65 -1.53 -16.14
CA PRO A 185 -3.25 -1.78 -16.45
C PRO A 185 -3.05 -3.19 -17.01
N GLN A 186 -2.15 -3.33 -18.00
CA GLN A 186 -1.68 -4.64 -18.48
C GLN A 186 -0.38 -5.08 -17.79
N ASN A 187 0.33 -4.15 -17.15
CA ASN A 187 1.69 -4.35 -16.66
C ASN A 187 1.77 -4.57 -15.14
N PHE A 188 0.66 -4.55 -14.43
CA PHE A 188 0.59 -4.93 -13.02
C PHE A 188 -0.84 -5.36 -12.69
N SER A 189 -0.96 -6.24 -11.69
CA SER A 189 -2.21 -6.59 -11.02
C SER A 189 -2.10 -6.23 -9.54
N LEU A 190 -3.23 -5.94 -8.92
CA LEU A 190 -3.35 -5.73 -7.48
C LEU A 190 -4.51 -6.60 -7.00
N GLY A 191 -4.19 -7.63 -6.22
CA GLY A 191 -5.16 -8.58 -5.68
C GLY A 191 -5.45 -8.33 -4.20
N GLU A 192 -6.27 -9.19 -3.61
CA GLU A 192 -6.61 -9.10 -2.19
C GLU A 192 -5.40 -9.41 -1.30
N ALA A 193 -5.22 -8.60 -0.27
CA ALA A 193 -4.19 -8.69 0.76
C ALA A 193 -4.79 -8.36 2.13
N SER A 194 -5.22 -9.42 2.83
CA SER A 194 -5.84 -9.38 4.15
C SER A 194 -4.83 -9.71 5.26
N GLY A 195 -3.64 -9.10 5.21
CA GLY A 195 -2.54 -9.40 6.14
C GLY A 195 -2.82 -9.04 7.60
N LEU A 196 -3.92 -8.34 7.91
CA LEU A 196 -4.38 -8.10 9.28
C LEU A 196 -5.32 -9.18 9.85
N ASP A 197 -5.64 -10.22 9.08
CA ASP A 197 -6.52 -11.28 9.56
C ASP A 197 -5.87 -12.05 10.73
N THR A 198 -6.40 -11.83 11.94
CA THR A 198 -5.88 -12.45 13.16
C THR A 198 -6.07 -13.95 13.18
N THR A 199 -7.15 -14.45 12.57
CA THR A 199 -7.43 -15.89 12.50
C THR A 199 -6.45 -16.58 11.56
N LEU A 200 -6.13 -15.95 10.44
CA LEU A 200 -5.13 -16.44 9.51
C LEU A 200 -3.72 -16.39 10.12
N ARG A 201 -3.38 -15.33 10.85
CA ARG A 201 -2.08 -15.19 11.55
C ARG A 201 -1.87 -16.22 12.66
N ALA A 202 -2.94 -16.62 13.34
CA ALA A 202 -2.90 -17.62 14.39
C ALA A 202 -2.85 -19.07 13.86
N ARG A 203 -3.03 -19.27 12.54
CA ARG A 203 -3.01 -20.58 11.92
C ARG A 203 -1.58 -21.14 11.92
N LEU A 204 -1.39 -22.24 12.64
CA LEU A 204 -0.13 -22.97 12.62
C LEU A 204 -0.05 -23.87 11.37
N PRO A 205 1.17 -24.10 10.83
CA PRO A 205 1.37 -25.11 9.81
C PRO A 205 0.95 -26.48 10.32
N ASP A 206 0.49 -27.34 9.41
CA ASP A 206 0.11 -28.70 9.79
C ASP A 206 1.34 -29.46 10.30
N PHE A 207 1.14 -30.23 11.38
CA PHE A 207 2.15 -31.11 11.96
C PHE A 207 2.09 -32.53 11.36
N SER A 208 1.20 -32.77 10.40
CA SER A 208 1.02 -34.06 9.71
C SER A 208 2.09 -34.37 8.64
N PHE A 209 3.37 -34.15 8.93
CA PHE A 209 4.47 -34.51 8.03
C PHE A 209 5.35 -35.63 8.62
N PRO A 210 5.83 -36.59 7.81
CA PRO A 210 6.74 -37.63 8.30
C PRO A 210 7.96 -37.03 9.00
N LEU A 211 8.35 -37.61 10.15
CA LEU A 211 9.54 -37.20 10.93
C LEU A 211 10.86 -37.32 10.14
N SER A 212 10.86 -38.05 9.02
CA SER A 212 12.00 -38.06 8.09
C SER A 212 12.21 -36.70 7.40
N TYR A 213 11.17 -35.88 7.29
CA TYR A 213 11.26 -34.51 6.81
C TYR A 213 11.64 -33.58 7.95
N LYS A 214 12.77 -32.87 7.79
CA LYS A 214 13.29 -31.92 8.78
C LYS A 214 12.51 -30.60 8.85
N SER A 215 11.48 -30.42 8.01
CA SER A 215 10.65 -29.22 7.99
C SER A 215 9.28 -29.48 7.36
N SER A 216 8.26 -28.72 7.77
CA SER A 216 6.95 -28.71 7.12
C SER A 216 6.95 -27.90 5.82
N GLN A 217 5.83 -27.94 5.10
CA GLN A 217 5.54 -26.96 4.06
C GLN A 217 5.32 -25.57 4.66
N ASN A 218 5.63 -24.54 3.88
CA ASN A 218 5.34 -23.15 4.23
C ASN A 218 3.84 -22.87 4.12
N VAL A 219 3.31 -22.18 5.12
CA VAL A 219 1.94 -21.66 5.12
C VAL A 219 1.99 -20.14 5.15
N VAL A 220 1.36 -19.51 4.15
CA VAL A 220 1.21 -18.05 4.12
C VAL A 220 0.11 -17.66 5.10
N VAL A 221 0.48 -16.88 6.12
CA VAL A 221 -0.41 -16.45 7.21
C VAL A 221 -0.72 -14.94 7.16
N GLY A 222 -0.18 -14.23 6.17
CA GLY A 222 -0.46 -12.82 5.94
C GLY A 222 0.07 -12.34 4.59
N ARG A 223 -0.65 -11.40 3.97
CA ARG A 223 -0.27 -10.75 2.72
C ARG A 223 -0.49 -9.25 2.80
N TRP A 224 0.45 -8.48 2.26
CA TRP A 224 0.38 -7.04 2.12
C TRP A 224 0.94 -6.65 0.75
N TYR A 225 0.69 -5.41 0.36
CA TYR A 225 1.39 -4.78 -0.75
C TYR A 225 2.26 -3.62 -0.26
N SER A 226 3.37 -3.40 -0.96
CA SER A 226 4.18 -2.21 -0.84
C SER A 226 4.30 -1.54 -2.20
N PRO A 227 3.74 -0.33 -2.36
CA PRO A 227 4.04 0.51 -3.50
C PRO A 227 5.57 0.67 -3.71
N PHE A 228 6.03 0.64 -4.96
CA PHE A 228 7.45 0.54 -5.32
C PHE A 228 8.36 1.59 -4.67
N MET A 229 7.85 2.81 -4.45
CA MET A 229 8.59 3.94 -3.88
C MET A 229 9.01 3.75 -2.42
N PHE A 230 8.48 2.74 -1.73
CA PHE A 230 8.93 2.36 -0.38
C PHE A 230 9.98 1.24 -0.38
N ILE A 231 10.32 0.67 -1.55
CA ILE A 231 11.29 -0.42 -1.70
C ILE A 231 12.57 0.09 -2.36
N ARG A 232 13.74 -0.27 -1.84
CA ARG A 232 15.04 0.12 -2.39
C ARG A 232 15.67 -1.02 -3.19
N GLU A 233 15.48 -1.01 -4.50
CA GLU A 233 16.00 -2.04 -5.43
C GLU A 233 16.53 -1.46 -6.75
N GLY A 234 16.43 -0.15 -6.96
CA GLY A 234 16.88 0.51 -8.19
C GLY A 234 16.41 1.95 -8.30
N THR A 235 16.43 2.51 -9.51
CA THR A 235 15.87 3.85 -9.74
C THR A 235 14.34 3.81 -9.68
N PRO A 236 13.66 4.89 -9.24
CA PRO A 236 12.19 4.93 -9.18
C PRO A 236 11.53 4.62 -10.53
N LYS A 237 12.15 5.07 -11.62
CA LYS A 237 11.66 4.86 -12.99
C LYS A 237 11.68 3.38 -13.38
N ASP A 238 12.78 2.69 -13.10
CA ASP A 238 12.95 1.29 -13.50
C ASP A 238 12.04 0.39 -12.64
N GLN A 239 12.02 0.63 -11.32
CA GLN A 239 11.15 -0.09 -10.39
C GLN A 239 9.68 0.03 -10.78
N MET A 240 9.18 1.25 -11.01
CA MET A 240 7.79 1.46 -11.43
C MET A 240 7.47 0.81 -12.78
N THR A 241 8.46 0.70 -13.66
CA THR A 241 8.28 0.04 -14.96
C THR A 241 8.12 -1.46 -14.79
N ARG A 242 8.89 -2.07 -13.90
CA ARG A 242 8.87 -3.49 -13.62
C ARG A 242 7.64 -3.89 -12.80
N SER A 243 7.43 -3.25 -11.66
CA SER A 243 6.34 -3.56 -10.73
C SER A 243 5.90 -2.31 -9.97
N MET A 244 4.63 -1.93 -10.08
CA MET A 244 4.07 -0.80 -9.32
C MET A 244 3.85 -1.14 -7.84
N TYR A 245 3.46 -2.37 -7.56
CA TYR A 245 3.24 -2.90 -6.21
C TYR A 245 4.05 -4.19 -6.05
N TYR A 246 4.73 -4.32 -4.90
CA TYR A 246 5.42 -5.53 -4.47
C TYR A 246 4.52 -6.25 -3.47
N GLU A 247 4.32 -7.55 -3.66
CA GLU A 247 3.64 -8.38 -2.68
C GLU A 247 4.63 -8.71 -1.55
N ILE A 248 4.17 -8.60 -0.31
CA ILE A 248 4.89 -8.99 0.90
C ILE A 248 4.06 -10.07 1.58
N SER A 249 4.63 -11.25 1.77
CA SER A 249 4.01 -12.37 2.48
C SER A 249 4.68 -12.59 3.84
N LEU A 250 3.87 -13.01 4.82
CA LEU A 250 4.35 -13.61 6.07
C LEU A 250 4.08 -15.11 5.98
N GLU A 251 5.14 -15.90 6.13
CA GLU A 251 5.09 -17.36 6.04
C GLU A 251 5.50 -17.99 7.38
N GLN A 252 4.85 -19.11 7.71
CA GLN A 252 5.19 -19.95 8.85
C GLN A 252 5.50 -21.36 8.37
N LYS A 253 6.46 -22.01 9.04
CA LYS A 253 6.82 -23.42 8.83
C LYS A 253 7.33 -24.01 10.14
N TRP A 254 7.15 -25.31 10.32
CA TRP A 254 7.89 -26.07 11.34
C TRP A 254 9.28 -26.40 10.81
N GLU A 255 10.30 -26.20 11.64
CA GLU A 255 11.67 -26.58 11.34
C GLU A 255 12.24 -27.37 12.50
N GLN A 256 12.83 -28.53 12.19
CA GLN A 256 13.43 -29.39 13.18
C GLN A 256 14.73 -28.74 13.68
N VAL A 257 14.69 -28.27 14.92
CA VAL A 257 15.84 -27.70 15.62
C VAL A 257 16.72 -28.76 16.29
N PHE A 258 16.16 -29.94 16.59
CA PHE A 258 16.85 -31.02 17.28
C PHE A 258 16.21 -32.39 16.99
N SER A 259 17.04 -33.45 16.97
CA SER A 259 16.58 -34.85 16.99
C SER A 259 17.56 -35.69 17.81
N CYS A 260 17.03 -36.55 18.68
CA CYS A 260 17.79 -37.56 19.40
C CYS A 260 17.19 -38.93 19.10
N GLU A 261 18.05 -39.88 18.75
CA GLU A 261 17.67 -41.29 18.69
C GLU A 261 18.01 -41.92 20.05
N LYS A 262 17.04 -42.59 20.65
CA LYS A 262 17.23 -43.21 21.97
C LYS A 262 18.10 -44.46 21.80
N SER A 263 19.40 -44.37 22.09
CA SER A 263 20.24 -45.56 22.25
C SER A 263 19.98 -46.19 23.61
N GLU A 264 19.73 -47.51 23.67
CA GLU A 264 19.39 -48.26 24.89
C GLU A 264 20.49 -48.26 25.99
N SER A 265 21.56 -47.50 25.83
CA SER A 265 22.64 -47.41 26.81
C SER A 265 23.06 -45.95 27.02
N GLN A 266 22.96 -45.52 28.30
CA GLN A 266 23.47 -44.29 28.92
C GLN A 266 22.51 -43.08 29.08
N GLY A 267 22.30 -42.74 30.35
CA GLY A 267 22.08 -41.40 30.91
C GLY A 267 20.99 -40.51 30.32
N ASN A 268 19.93 -40.25 31.10
CA ASN A 268 18.78 -39.38 30.78
C ASN A 268 19.08 -37.86 30.61
N ALA A 269 20.32 -37.46 30.31
CA ALA A 269 20.68 -36.05 30.14
C ALA A 269 20.91 -35.72 28.65
N VAL A 270 19.98 -34.98 28.05
CA VAL A 270 20.09 -34.49 26.66
C VAL A 270 20.33 -32.98 26.69
N VAL A 271 21.52 -32.56 26.25
CA VAL A 271 21.85 -31.14 26.07
C VAL A 271 21.33 -30.72 24.70
N VAL A 272 20.35 -29.82 24.67
CA VAL A 272 19.82 -29.24 23.43
C VAL A 272 20.46 -27.88 23.22
N GLU A 273 21.30 -27.75 22.19
CA GLU A 273 21.87 -26.47 21.76
C GLU A 273 20.99 -25.87 20.66
N MET A 274 20.27 -24.79 20.98
CA MET A 274 19.33 -24.13 20.07
C MET A 274 20.01 -22.93 19.41
N LEU A 275 20.27 -23.01 18.11
CA LEU A 275 20.76 -21.88 17.32
C LEU A 275 19.58 -21.16 16.66
N PHE A 276 19.19 -20.02 17.22
CA PHE A 276 18.22 -19.13 16.57
C PHE A 276 18.89 -18.36 15.42
N ARG A 277 18.55 -18.70 14.17
CA ARG A 277 18.83 -17.84 13.01
C ARG A 277 17.73 -16.80 12.85
N GLY A 278 17.71 -15.83 13.77
CA GLY A 278 17.03 -14.56 13.52
C GLY A 278 17.91 -13.70 12.60
N GLY A 279 17.32 -12.99 11.63
CA GLY A 279 18.07 -12.00 10.85
C GLY A 279 18.85 -11.06 11.77
N GLU A 280 20.18 -11.17 11.72
CA GLU A 280 21.20 -10.34 12.36
C GLU A 280 21.28 -10.20 13.89
N VAL A 281 20.60 -11.02 14.71
CA VAL A 281 20.97 -11.14 16.14
C VAL A 281 20.90 -12.59 16.59
N SER A 282 22.05 -13.18 16.93
CA SER A 282 22.16 -14.47 17.59
C SER A 282 22.06 -14.28 19.11
N VAL A 283 20.95 -14.71 19.70
CA VAL A 283 20.83 -14.92 21.15
C VAL A 283 21.02 -16.42 21.40
N VAL A 284 22.01 -16.78 22.20
CA VAL A 284 22.22 -18.16 22.67
C VAL A 284 21.67 -18.25 24.08
N GLU A 285 20.65 -19.07 24.28
CA GLU A 285 20.07 -19.34 25.59
C GLU A 285 20.25 -20.83 25.90
N HIS A 286 20.88 -21.13 27.03
CA HIS A 286 21.04 -22.50 27.51
C HIS A 286 19.89 -22.84 28.45
N VAL A 287 18.99 -23.73 28.02
CA VAL A 287 17.93 -24.27 28.87
C VAL A 287 18.18 -25.76 29.09
N SER A 288 18.59 -26.12 30.30
CA SER A 288 18.64 -27.50 30.77
C SER A 288 17.29 -27.87 31.36
N VAL A 289 16.57 -28.78 30.70
CA VAL A 289 15.31 -29.34 31.20
C VAL A 289 15.61 -30.70 31.84
N GLU A 290 15.57 -30.77 33.17
CA GLU A 290 15.57 -32.05 33.90
C GLU A 290 14.15 -32.60 33.92
N ASN A 291 13.95 -33.78 33.32
CA ASN A 291 12.69 -34.52 33.42
C ASN A 291 12.71 -35.36 34.71
N GLU A 292 12.10 -34.86 35.79
CA GLU A 292 11.74 -35.70 36.95
C GLU A 292 10.54 -36.59 36.60
N TRP A 293 10.81 -37.84 36.22
CA TRP A 293 9.81 -38.90 36.27
C TRP A 293 9.70 -39.41 37.70
N ARG A 294 8.64 -39.01 38.42
CA ARG A 294 8.24 -39.68 39.66
C ARG A 294 7.48 -40.95 39.31
N ASP A 295 8.18 -42.08 39.32
CA ASP A 295 7.54 -43.39 39.42
C ASP A 295 6.85 -43.50 40.79
N LYS A 296 5.52 -43.43 40.81
CA LYS A 296 4.75 -43.97 41.93
C LYS A 296 4.51 -45.45 41.67
N VAL A 297 5.37 -46.28 42.25
CA VAL A 297 5.06 -47.68 42.54
C VAL A 297 4.54 -47.72 43.98
N ASP A 298 3.21 -47.76 44.14
CA ASP A 298 2.60 -48.22 45.39
C ASP A 298 2.19 -49.68 45.19
N VAL A 299 2.98 -50.59 45.77
CA VAL A 299 2.56 -51.95 46.10
C VAL A 299 2.44 -52.00 47.62
N GLY A 300 1.21 -52.19 48.08
CA GLY A 300 0.82 -52.35 49.48
C GLY A 300 -0.68 -52.54 49.59
#